data_AF-A0A6V7K7X9-F1
#
_entry.id   AF-A0A6V7K7X9-F1
#
_cell.length_a   1.000
_cell.length_b   1.000
_cell.length_c   1.000
_cell.angle_alpha   90.00
_cell.angle_beta   90.00
_cell.angle_gamma   90.00
#
_symmetry.space_group_name_H-M   'P 1'
#
loop_
_entity.id
_entity.type
_entity.pdbx_description
1 polymer ?
#
loop_
_entity_poly.entity_id
_entity_poly.type
_entity_poly.pdbx_seq_one_letter_code
_entity_poly.pdbx_strand_id
1 'polypeptide(L)'
;MEVVSYMKDGMIEDWDHFEKVLDYTYSKVIQSDAEYHPVLFSESPWNIRSKREKLTELMFEKYNVPAFFLVKNAVLAAFANGRATGIVVDSGATHTSAVPVQDGFVLTQAIVKSPLGGDYISMQCRQYLQENDIDLSPAYMIGSKEAVKDHEKPRWTPKKGIPEVTKSWHNYMVKKLVQDFQATCLQVSETPFDEKVVSTIPAVPYEFPTGYHQ
;
A
#
# COMPACT_ATOMS: atom_id res chain seq x y z
N MET A 1 12.30 -1.39 -17.34
CA MET A 1 11.23 -2.19 -16.69
C MET A 1 10.12 -1.24 -16.28
N GLU A 2 8.89 -1.47 -16.73
CA GLU A 2 7.72 -0.68 -16.28
C GLU A 2 7.12 -1.31 -15.01
N VAL A 3 6.60 -0.46 -14.12
CA VAL A 3 5.90 -0.90 -12.91
C VAL A 3 4.43 -0.49 -13.01
N VAL A 4 3.53 -1.46 -12.97
CA VAL A 4 2.09 -1.25 -13.02
C VAL A 4 1.41 -2.01 -11.88
N SER A 5 0.27 -1.49 -11.41
CA SER A 5 -0.58 -2.17 -10.41
C SER A 5 -1.74 -2.84 -11.14
N TYR A 6 -2.06 -4.07 -10.76
CA TYR A 6 -3.25 -4.76 -11.25
C TYR A 6 -4.54 -4.36 -10.50
N MET A 7 -4.41 -3.59 -9.41
CA MET A 7 -5.53 -3.14 -8.58
C MET A 7 -5.74 -1.64 -8.63
N LYS A 8 -7.01 -1.25 -8.55
CA LYS A 8 -7.49 0.13 -8.31
C LYS A 8 -8.65 0.10 -7.31
N ASP A 9 -8.63 0.99 -6.32
CA ASP A 9 -9.70 1.13 -5.32
C ASP A 9 -10.13 -0.18 -4.63
N GLY A 10 -9.16 -1.07 -4.38
CA GLY A 10 -9.39 -2.36 -3.74
C GLY A 10 -10.05 -3.42 -4.63
N MET A 11 -10.06 -3.20 -5.95
CA MET A 11 -10.60 -4.11 -6.97
C MET A 11 -9.56 -4.42 -8.03
N ILE A 12 -9.65 -5.62 -8.61
CA ILE A 12 -8.83 -6.01 -9.76
C ILE A 12 -9.33 -5.23 -11.00
N GLU A 13 -8.40 -4.59 -11.70
CA GLU A 13 -8.65 -3.91 -12.99
C GLU A 13 -7.93 -4.60 -14.13
N ASP A 14 -6.64 -4.94 -13.93
CA ASP A 14 -5.82 -5.59 -14.94
C ASP A 14 -5.72 -7.08 -14.63
N TRP A 15 -6.53 -7.86 -15.35
CA TRP A 15 -6.64 -9.30 -15.15
C TRP A 15 -5.42 -10.05 -15.69
N ASP A 16 -4.82 -9.57 -16.77
CA ASP A 16 -3.64 -10.21 -17.37
C ASP A 16 -2.43 -10.15 -16.42
N HIS A 17 -2.24 -9.01 -15.75
CA HIS A 17 -1.21 -8.88 -14.73
C HIS A 17 -1.55 -9.65 -13.46
N PHE A 18 -2.82 -9.65 -13.04
CA PHE A 18 -3.27 -10.43 -11.89
C PHE A 18 -3.03 -11.94 -12.07
N GLU A 19 -3.33 -12.46 -13.26
CA GLU A 19 -3.07 -13.85 -13.63
C GLU A 19 -1.58 -14.20 -13.55
N LYS A 20 -0.70 -13.34 -14.08
CA LYS A 20 0.76 -13.56 -13.96
C LYS A 20 1.22 -13.59 -12.51
N VAL A 21 0.61 -12.80 -11.62
CA VAL A 21 0.90 -12.82 -10.18
C VAL A 21 0.43 -14.15 -9.56
N LEU A 22 -0.74 -14.66 -9.95
CA LEU A 22 -1.22 -15.96 -9.51
C LEU A 22 -0.35 -17.11 -10.01
N ASP A 23 0.04 -17.10 -11.28
CA ASP A 23 0.93 -18.09 -11.88
C ASP A 23 2.28 -18.12 -11.14
N TYR A 24 2.83 -16.94 -10.82
CA TYR A 24 4.02 -16.82 -9.99
C TYR A 24 3.79 -17.35 -8.57
N THR A 25 2.65 -17.06 -7.97
CA THR A 25 2.32 -17.48 -6.60
C THR A 25 2.24 -19.00 -6.49
N TYR A 26 1.50 -19.68 -7.38
CA TYR A 26 1.41 -21.14 -7.38
C TYR A 26 2.75 -21.80 -7.72
N SER A 27 3.46 -21.32 -8.74
CA SER A 27 4.68 -21.98 -9.21
C SER A 27 5.92 -21.72 -8.36
N LYS A 28 6.04 -20.53 -7.75
CA LYS A 28 7.27 -20.11 -7.04
C LYS A 28 7.09 -19.95 -5.54
N VAL A 29 5.92 -19.54 -5.06
CA VAL A 29 5.69 -19.24 -3.64
C VAL A 29 5.08 -20.44 -2.93
N ILE A 30 3.93 -20.92 -3.39
CA ILE A 30 3.22 -22.07 -2.80
C ILE A 30 3.85 -23.39 -3.25
N GLN A 31 4.34 -23.45 -4.49
CA GLN A 31 4.96 -24.64 -5.10
C GLN A 31 4.02 -25.85 -5.11
N SER A 32 2.73 -25.61 -5.35
CA SER A 32 1.69 -26.64 -5.45
C SER A 32 0.69 -26.23 -6.51
N ASP A 33 0.11 -27.22 -7.20
CA ASP A 33 -0.91 -26.94 -8.21
C ASP A 33 -2.23 -26.52 -7.53
N ALA A 34 -2.93 -25.60 -8.19
CA ALA A 34 -4.17 -25.02 -7.67
C ALA A 34 -5.30 -26.07 -7.52
N GLU A 35 -5.28 -27.13 -8.34
CA GLU A 35 -6.28 -28.20 -8.37
C GLU A 35 -6.36 -29.01 -7.08
N TYR A 36 -5.32 -28.98 -6.25
CA TYR A 36 -5.26 -29.75 -5.03
C TYR A 36 -5.91 -29.06 -3.82
N HIS A 37 -6.21 -27.76 -3.90
CA HIS A 37 -6.58 -26.96 -2.73
C HIS A 37 -7.77 -26.04 -2.99
N PRO A 38 -8.82 -26.08 -2.15
CA PRO A 38 -9.84 -25.04 -2.14
C PRO A 38 -9.22 -23.66 -1.93
N VAL A 39 -9.77 -22.64 -2.58
CA VAL A 39 -9.25 -21.28 -2.50
C VAL A 39 -10.27 -20.34 -1.87
N LEU A 40 -9.80 -19.57 -0.88
CA LEU A 40 -10.52 -18.48 -0.25
C LEU A 40 -9.94 -17.15 -0.74
N PHE A 41 -10.76 -16.31 -1.36
CA PHE A 41 -10.39 -14.93 -1.66
C PHE A 41 -11.09 -13.94 -0.75
N SER A 42 -10.38 -12.85 -0.44
CA SER A 42 -10.97 -11.67 0.17
C SER A 42 -11.32 -10.62 -0.87
N GLU A 43 -12.42 -9.89 -0.69
CA GLU A 43 -12.81 -8.78 -1.54
C GLU A 43 -13.24 -7.54 -0.76
N SER A 44 -13.19 -6.39 -1.43
CA SER A 44 -13.77 -5.16 -0.91
C SER A 44 -15.32 -5.27 -0.85
N PRO A 45 -15.99 -4.71 0.18
CA PRO A 45 -17.44 -4.84 0.35
C PRO A 45 -18.29 -4.22 -0.78
N TRP A 46 -17.71 -3.33 -1.58
CA TRP A 46 -18.33 -2.65 -2.73
C TRP A 46 -17.92 -3.23 -4.09
N ASN A 47 -17.35 -4.43 -4.11
CA ASN A 47 -17.01 -5.09 -5.37
C ASN A 47 -18.27 -5.38 -6.20
N ILE A 48 -18.14 -5.25 -7.53
CA ILE A 48 -19.28 -5.43 -8.44
C ILE A 48 -19.44 -6.89 -8.84
N ARG A 49 -20.67 -7.28 -9.16
CA ARG A 49 -21.01 -8.66 -9.54
C ARG A 49 -20.17 -9.18 -10.71
N SER A 50 -19.98 -8.39 -11.77
CA SER A 50 -19.21 -8.81 -12.94
C SER A 50 -17.75 -9.14 -12.62
N LYS A 51 -17.10 -8.40 -11.72
CA LYS A 51 -15.73 -8.70 -11.27
C LYS A 51 -15.67 -9.97 -10.44
N ARG A 52 -16.69 -10.25 -9.63
CA ARG A 52 -16.80 -11.50 -8.86
C ARG A 52 -16.99 -12.71 -9.77
N GLU A 53 -17.86 -12.58 -10.78
CA GLU A 53 -18.08 -13.60 -11.80
C GLU A 53 -16.78 -13.88 -12.56
N LYS A 54 -16.08 -12.83 -13.03
CA LYS A 54 -14.79 -12.99 -13.72
C LYS A 54 -13.71 -13.64 -12.85
N LEU A 55 -13.62 -13.27 -11.57
CA LEU A 55 -12.68 -13.93 -10.65
C LEU A 55 -13.02 -15.41 -10.46
N THR A 56 -14.31 -15.72 -10.34
CA THR A 56 -14.79 -17.10 -10.15
C THR A 56 -14.53 -17.95 -11.39
N GLU A 57 -14.85 -17.43 -12.57
CA GLU A 57 -14.54 -18.02 -13.87
C GLU A 57 -13.05 -18.32 -13.99
N LEU A 58 -12.19 -17.33 -13.71
CA LEU A 58 -10.75 -17.50 -13.75
C LEU A 58 -10.26 -18.64 -12.84
N MET A 59 -10.72 -18.69 -11.59
CA MET A 59 -10.27 -19.70 -10.63
C MET A 59 -10.75 -21.11 -11.00
N PHE A 60 -11.96 -21.28 -11.52
CA PHE A 60 -12.46 -22.59 -11.92
C PHE A 60 -11.97 -23.02 -13.30
N GLU A 61 -12.03 -22.17 -14.31
CA GLU A 61 -11.76 -22.56 -15.70
C GLU A 61 -10.27 -22.61 -16.04
N LYS A 62 -9.47 -21.69 -15.49
CA LYS A 62 -8.02 -21.66 -15.73
C LYS A 62 -7.24 -22.44 -14.68
N TYR A 63 -7.58 -22.25 -13.41
CA TYR A 63 -6.83 -22.85 -12.28
C TYR A 63 -7.44 -24.14 -11.75
N ASN A 64 -8.61 -24.57 -12.24
CA ASN A 64 -9.24 -25.86 -11.90
C ASN A 64 -9.34 -26.10 -10.38
N VAL A 65 -9.57 -25.05 -9.59
CA VAL A 65 -9.64 -25.20 -8.13
C VAL A 65 -10.83 -26.08 -7.74
N PRO A 66 -10.68 -26.97 -6.74
CA PRO A 66 -11.73 -27.92 -6.36
C PRO A 66 -12.93 -27.22 -5.69
N ALA A 67 -12.70 -26.08 -5.04
CA ALA A 67 -13.73 -25.22 -4.49
C ALA A 67 -13.22 -23.78 -4.37
N PHE A 68 -14.12 -22.82 -4.47
CA PHE A 68 -13.82 -21.40 -4.38
C PHE A 68 -14.83 -20.71 -3.47
N PHE A 69 -14.34 -19.86 -2.56
CA PHE A 69 -15.18 -19.02 -1.72
C PHE A 69 -14.65 -17.58 -1.68
N LEU A 70 -15.56 -16.62 -1.77
CA LEU A 70 -15.25 -15.20 -1.77
C LEU A 70 -15.88 -14.54 -0.56
N VAL A 71 -15.06 -13.85 0.25
CA VAL A 71 -15.47 -13.26 1.52
C VAL A 71 -15.09 -11.79 1.57
N LYS A 72 -15.95 -10.96 2.14
CA LYS A 72 -15.64 -9.54 2.35
C LYS A 72 -14.52 -9.42 3.39
N ASN A 73 -13.49 -8.63 3.08
CA ASN A 73 -12.32 -8.39 3.94
C ASN A 73 -12.69 -8.01 5.39
N ALA A 74 -13.73 -7.18 5.58
CA ALA A 74 -14.20 -6.76 6.90
C ALA A 74 -14.68 -7.94 7.77
N VAL A 75 -15.31 -8.94 7.17
CA VAL A 75 -15.73 -10.15 7.90
C VAL A 75 -14.49 -10.89 8.39
N LEU A 76 -13.52 -11.12 7.51
CA LEU A 76 -12.26 -11.79 7.87
C LEU A 76 -11.52 -11.04 8.99
N ALA A 77 -11.47 -9.71 8.93
CA ALA A 77 -10.85 -8.88 9.96
C ALA A 77 -11.58 -8.98 11.32
N ALA A 78 -12.92 -9.00 11.32
CA ALA A 78 -13.71 -9.18 12.54
C ALA A 78 -13.48 -10.59 13.15
N PHE A 79 -13.52 -11.63 12.32
CA PHE A 79 -13.25 -13.01 12.74
C PHE A 79 -11.82 -13.20 13.25
N ALA A 80 -10.82 -12.60 12.61
CA ALA A 80 -9.43 -12.63 13.07
C ALA A 80 -9.26 -12.03 14.48
N ASN A 81 -10.16 -11.12 14.89
CA ASN A 81 -10.19 -10.53 16.22
C ASN A 81 -11.18 -11.22 17.18
N GLY A 82 -11.75 -12.38 16.82
CA GLY A 82 -12.69 -13.10 17.65
C GLY A 82 -13.99 -12.33 17.91
N ARG A 83 -14.42 -11.51 16.94
CA ARG A 83 -15.66 -10.72 17.00
C ARG A 83 -16.58 -11.14 15.86
N ALA A 84 -17.76 -11.65 16.20
CA ALA A 84 -18.81 -11.92 15.23
C ALA A 84 -19.58 -10.65 14.83
N THR A 85 -19.64 -9.66 15.72
CA THR A 85 -20.34 -8.39 15.55
C THR A 85 -19.44 -7.23 15.98
N GLY A 86 -19.37 -6.17 15.18
CA GLY A 86 -18.55 -4.99 15.42
C GLY A 86 -18.45 -4.08 14.20
N ILE A 87 -17.73 -2.97 14.33
CA ILE A 87 -17.39 -2.08 13.21
C ILE A 87 -15.92 -2.28 12.90
N VAL A 88 -15.61 -2.64 11.66
CA VAL A 88 -14.23 -2.72 11.17
C VAL A 88 -13.86 -1.41 10.53
N VAL A 89 -12.86 -0.73 11.10
CA VAL A 89 -12.25 0.46 10.50
C VAL A 89 -10.95 0.03 9.83
N ASP A 90 -10.94 0.01 8.50
CA ASP A 90 -9.81 -0.39 7.67
C ASP A 90 -9.21 0.85 6.99
N SER A 91 -8.00 1.22 7.40
CA SER A 91 -7.22 2.32 6.82
C SER A 91 -6.14 1.76 5.90
N GLY A 92 -6.51 1.50 4.65
CA GLY A 92 -5.63 0.94 3.63
C GLY A 92 -4.79 1.98 2.91
N ALA A 93 -4.12 1.54 1.82
CA ALA A 93 -3.33 2.43 0.99
C ALA A 93 -4.20 3.43 0.22
N THR A 94 -5.24 2.99 -0.49
CA THR A 94 -6.01 3.88 -1.39
C THR A 94 -7.20 4.56 -0.72
N HIS A 95 -7.75 3.99 0.35
CA HIS A 95 -8.94 4.48 1.01
C HIS A 95 -8.98 4.01 2.46
N THR A 96 -9.79 4.71 3.25
CA THR A 96 -10.19 4.28 4.60
C THR A 96 -11.67 3.97 4.59
N SER A 97 -12.09 2.87 5.22
CA SER A 97 -13.49 2.46 5.29
C SER A 97 -13.90 2.07 6.72
N ALA A 98 -15.16 2.30 7.05
CA ALA A 98 -15.81 1.82 8.25
C ALA A 98 -16.95 0.88 7.82
N VAL A 99 -16.82 -0.40 8.16
CA VAL A 99 -17.68 -1.48 7.69
C VAL A 99 -18.31 -2.18 8.89
N PRO A 100 -19.61 -2.00 9.14
CA PRO A 100 -20.32 -2.74 10.18
C PRO A 100 -20.50 -4.21 9.78
N VAL A 101 -20.13 -5.10 10.70
CA VAL A 101 -20.30 -6.55 10.64
C VAL A 101 -21.25 -6.97 11.75
N GLN A 102 -22.28 -7.73 11.42
CA GLN A 102 -23.25 -8.28 12.36
C GLN A 102 -23.41 -9.78 12.11
N ASP A 103 -23.10 -10.59 13.13
CA ASP A 103 -23.16 -12.04 13.11
C ASP A 103 -22.46 -12.65 11.89
N GLY A 104 -21.30 -12.08 11.51
CA GLY A 104 -20.50 -12.49 10.35
C GLY A 104 -20.96 -11.94 9.00
N PHE A 105 -21.99 -11.09 8.95
CA PHE A 105 -22.47 -10.45 7.72
C PHE A 105 -22.16 -8.96 7.68
N VAL A 106 -21.80 -8.45 6.51
CA VAL A 106 -21.60 -7.00 6.30
C VAL A 106 -22.92 -6.32 6.00
N LEU A 107 -23.25 -5.27 6.76
CA LEU A 107 -24.39 -4.40 6.47
C LEU A 107 -24.00 -3.39 5.39
N THR A 108 -24.20 -3.76 4.12
CA THR A 108 -23.69 -3.00 2.96
C THR A 108 -24.23 -1.57 2.85
N GLN A 109 -25.45 -1.32 3.31
CA GLN A 109 -26.08 0.01 3.30
C GLN A 109 -25.45 0.98 4.28
N ALA A 110 -24.74 0.49 5.30
CA ALA A 110 -24.15 1.28 6.38
C ALA A 110 -22.62 1.43 6.24
N ILE A 111 -22.07 1.04 5.07
CA ILE A 111 -20.64 1.22 4.79
C ILE A 111 -20.36 2.70 4.57
N VAL A 112 -19.34 3.21 5.26
CA VAL A 112 -18.77 4.54 5.01
C VAL A 112 -17.37 4.36 4.44
N LYS A 113 -17.02 5.13 3.42
CA LYS A 113 -15.68 5.15 2.83
C LYS A 113 -15.20 6.57 2.60
N SER A 114 -13.89 6.75 2.75
CA SER A 114 -13.18 7.99 2.48
C SER A 114 -12.01 7.70 1.53
N PRO A 115 -11.76 8.54 0.51
CA PRO A 115 -10.60 8.40 -0.37
C PRO A 115 -9.27 8.76 0.32
N LEU A 116 -9.30 9.07 1.62
CA LEU A 116 -8.12 9.37 2.42
C LEU A 116 -7.55 8.06 2.97
N GLY A 117 -6.48 7.57 2.36
CA GLY A 117 -5.69 6.43 2.83
C GLY A 117 -4.19 6.75 2.87
N GLY A 118 -3.34 5.73 2.96
CA GLY A 118 -1.89 5.87 2.97
C GLY A 118 -1.31 6.61 1.75
N ASP A 119 -1.89 6.43 0.57
CA ASP A 119 -1.46 7.10 -0.67
C ASP A 119 -1.71 8.62 -0.62
N TYR A 120 -2.79 9.04 0.04
CA TYR A 120 -3.05 10.46 0.27
C TYR A 120 -2.02 11.05 1.23
N ILE A 121 -1.70 10.34 2.32
CA ILE A 121 -0.66 10.77 3.27
C ILE A 121 0.70 10.86 2.57
N SER A 122 1.08 9.83 1.79
CA SER A 122 2.31 9.85 1.00
C SER A 122 2.34 11.03 0.01
N MET A 123 1.21 11.39 -0.61
CA MET A 123 1.11 12.57 -1.47
C MET A 123 1.35 13.86 -0.67
N GLN A 124 0.77 14.00 0.52
CA GLN A 124 0.99 15.16 1.38
C GLN A 124 2.45 15.26 1.86
N CYS A 125 3.07 14.14 2.27
CA CYS A 125 4.48 14.11 2.61
C CYS A 125 5.36 14.54 1.43
N ARG A 126 5.08 14.02 0.23
CA ARG A 126 5.82 14.41 -0.97
C ARG A 126 5.71 15.91 -1.24
N GLN A 127 4.50 16.47 -1.15
CA GLN A 127 4.29 17.91 -1.36
C GLN A 127 5.06 18.74 -0.33
N TYR A 128 4.97 18.38 0.96
CA TYR A 128 5.71 19.03 2.03
C TYR A 128 7.23 19.00 1.79
N LEU A 129 7.78 17.85 1.42
CA LEU A 129 9.22 17.71 1.15
C LEU A 129 9.66 18.55 -0.05
N GLN A 130 8.82 18.66 -1.08
CA GLN A 130 9.08 19.50 -2.25
C GLN A 130 9.01 21.00 -1.94
N GLU A 131 8.05 21.43 -1.13
CA GLU A 131 7.91 22.82 -0.68
C GLU A 131 9.10 23.28 0.19
N ASN A 132 9.78 22.35 0.85
CA ASN A 132 10.98 22.58 1.64
C ASN A 132 12.29 22.31 0.87
N ASP A 133 12.24 22.19 -0.46
CA ASP A 133 13.41 21.97 -1.33
C ASP A 133 14.25 20.72 -0.97
N ILE A 134 13.62 19.66 -0.43
CA ILE A 134 14.29 18.41 -0.07
C ILE A 134 14.43 17.51 -1.31
N ASP A 135 15.67 17.04 -1.55
CA ASP A 135 15.99 16.15 -2.67
C ASP A 135 15.46 14.72 -2.45
N LEU A 136 14.45 14.34 -3.23
CA LEU A 136 13.81 13.02 -3.20
C LEU A 136 14.47 12.00 -4.13
N SER A 137 15.77 12.17 -4.45
CA SER A 137 16.53 11.22 -5.26
C SER A 137 16.58 9.84 -4.59
N PRO A 138 16.01 8.78 -5.21
CA PRO A 138 15.97 7.47 -4.60
C PRO A 138 17.35 6.80 -4.54
N ALA A 139 17.51 5.86 -3.61
CA ALA A 139 18.79 5.19 -3.33
C ALA A 139 19.49 4.58 -4.55
N TYR A 140 18.75 4.11 -5.57
CA TYR A 140 19.36 3.51 -6.76
C TYR A 140 20.19 4.51 -7.59
N MET A 141 19.90 5.81 -7.48
CA MET A 141 20.60 6.88 -8.19
C MET A 141 21.91 7.26 -7.51
N ILE A 142 22.09 6.90 -6.24
CA ILE A 142 23.21 7.38 -5.42
C ILE A 142 24.36 6.38 -5.49
N GLY A 143 25.53 6.88 -5.90
CA GLY A 143 26.78 6.12 -5.98
C GLY A 143 27.60 6.24 -4.70
N SER A 144 27.81 7.47 -4.24
CA SER A 144 28.41 7.78 -2.94
C SER A 144 27.74 9.01 -2.34
N LYS A 145 27.81 9.14 -1.02
CA LYS A 145 27.37 10.31 -0.25
C LYS A 145 28.45 10.70 0.75
N GLU A 146 28.52 11.99 1.05
CA GLU A 146 29.35 12.53 2.13
C GLU A 146 28.45 12.90 3.31
N ALA A 147 28.95 12.70 4.54
CA ALA A 147 28.28 13.19 5.72
C ALA A 147 28.34 14.72 5.71
N VAL A 148 27.18 15.37 5.70
CA VAL A 148 27.03 16.82 5.82
C VAL A 148 26.51 17.16 7.21
N LYS A 149 26.75 18.40 7.69
CA LYS A 149 26.19 18.84 8.96
C LYS A 149 24.68 19.07 8.84
N ASP A 150 23.99 19.10 9.96
CA ASP A 150 22.56 19.39 10.03
C ASP A 150 22.22 20.66 9.23
N HIS A 151 21.20 20.56 8.37
CA HIS A 151 20.72 21.62 7.46
C HIS A 151 21.67 22.05 6.33
N GLU A 152 22.83 21.39 6.14
CA GLU A 152 23.64 21.60 4.94
C GLU A 152 23.06 20.84 3.73
N LYS A 153 23.24 21.39 2.53
CA LYS A 153 22.79 20.72 1.31
C LYS A 153 23.49 19.37 1.14
N PRO A 154 22.77 18.31 0.71
CA PRO A 154 23.36 16.99 0.54
C PRO A 154 24.46 17.00 -0.51
N ARG A 155 25.55 16.27 -0.24
CA ARG A 155 26.66 16.05 -1.16
C ARG A 155 26.72 14.58 -1.55
N TRP A 156 26.17 14.27 -2.72
CA TRP A 156 26.17 12.91 -3.25
C TRP A 156 26.58 12.89 -4.72
N THR A 157 27.13 11.76 -5.15
CA THR A 157 27.51 11.53 -6.56
C THR A 157 26.55 10.54 -7.20
N PRO A 158 26.11 10.78 -8.45
CA PRO A 158 25.25 9.85 -9.14
C PRO A 158 25.99 8.55 -9.45
N LYS A 159 25.31 7.44 -9.24
CA LYS A 159 25.82 6.11 -9.58
C LYS A 159 26.04 6.03 -11.08
N LYS A 160 27.23 5.57 -11.48
CA LYS A 160 27.59 5.40 -12.89
C LYS A 160 27.04 4.08 -13.43
N GLY A 161 26.66 4.06 -14.71
CA GLY A 161 26.23 2.84 -15.40
C GLY A 161 24.82 2.36 -15.03
N ILE A 162 23.94 3.26 -14.56
CA ILE A 162 22.53 2.92 -14.36
C ILE A 162 21.89 2.69 -15.75
N PRO A 163 21.21 1.56 -15.98
CA PRO A 163 20.44 1.37 -17.21
C PRO A 163 19.33 2.43 -17.32
N GLU A 164 18.85 2.69 -18.54
CA GLU A 164 17.71 3.59 -18.71
C GLU A 164 16.48 3.04 -17.97
N VAL A 165 15.91 3.84 -17.08
CA VAL A 165 14.77 3.45 -16.24
C VAL A 165 13.51 4.17 -16.68
N THR A 166 12.39 3.47 -16.56
CA THR A 166 11.09 4.02 -16.94
C THR A 166 10.59 5.00 -15.87
N LYS A 167 9.69 5.91 -16.28
CA LYS A 167 9.05 6.85 -15.35
C LYS A 167 8.26 6.13 -14.25
N SER A 168 7.58 5.03 -14.58
CA SER A 168 6.79 4.27 -13.61
C SER A 168 7.66 3.62 -12.54
N TRP A 169 8.82 3.08 -12.93
CA TRP A 169 9.77 2.55 -11.97
C TRP A 169 10.41 3.64 -11.09
N HIS A 170 10.78 4.78 -11.68
CA HIS A 170 11.28 5.92 -10.89
C HIS A 170 10.23 6.40 -9.87
N ASN A 171 8.98 6.57 -10.30
CA ASN A 171 7.88 6.96 -9.41
C ASN A 171 7.65 5.95 -8.29
N TYR A 172 7.80 4.64 -8.57
CA TYR A 172 7.71 3.60 -7.55
C TYR A 172 8.82 3.73 -6.51
N MET A 173 10.06 3.97 -6.93
CA MET A 173 11.19 4.16 -6.02
C MET A 173 11.06 5.42 -5.18
N VAL A 174 10.59 6.54 -5.76
CA VAL A 174 10.26 7.76 -5.01
C VAL A 174 9.13 7.51 -4.02
N LYS A 175 8.07 6.81 -4.42
CA LYS A 175 6.96 6.44 -3.53
C LYS A 175 7.47 5.63 -2.33
N LYS A 176 8.39 4.68 -2.54
CA LYS A 176 8.99 3.90 -1.46
C LYS A 176 9.78 4.76 -0.47
N LEU A 177 10.57 5.71 -0.96
CA LEU A 177 11.28 6.68 -0.13
C LEU A 177 10.29 7.49 0.74
N VAL A 178 9.23 8.03 0.14
CA VAL A 178 8.24 8.82 0.87
C VAL A 178 7.45 7.97 1.88
N GLN A 179 7.17 6.71 1.56
CA GLN A 179 6.51 5.77 2.49
C GLN A 179 7.39 5.44 3.69
N ASP A 180 8.71 5.35 3.50
CA ASP A 180 9.68 5.12 4.57
C ASP A 180 9.77 6.34 5.51
N PHE A 181 9.85 7.54 4.95
CA PHE A 181 9.71 8.79 5.71
C PHE A 181 8.39 8.84 6.48
N GLN A 182 7.27 8.53 5.82
CA GLN A 182 5.95 8.50 6.44
C GLN A 182 5.90 7.53 7.64
N ALA A 183 6.46 6.33 7.51
CA ALA A 183 6.45 5.32 8.56
C ALA A 183 7.35 5.67 9.75
N THR A 184 8.39 6.48 9.52
CA THR A 184 9.39 6.82 10.54
C THR A 184 9.06 8.13 11.27
N CYS A 185 8.55 9.14 10.55
CA CYS A 185 8.44 10.51 11.07
C CYS A 185 7.03 10.92 11.47
N LEU A 186 5.98 10.36 10.88
CA LEU A 186 4.63 10.84 11.16
C LEU A 186 4.12 10.35 12.51
N GLN A 187 3.46 11.26 13.22
CA GLN A 187 2.75 10.98 14.46
C GLN A 187 1.38 11.65 14.44
N VAL A 188 0.41 11.00 15.09
CA VAL A 188 -0.91 11.58 15.34
C VAL A 188 -0.96 12.03 16.80
N SER A 189 -1.35 13.28 17.04
CA SER A 189 -1.55 13.79 18.40
C SER A 189 -2.74 13.10 19.05
N GLU A 190 -2.57 12.63 20.30
CA GLU A 190 -3.65 12.03 21.09
C GLU A 190 -4.68 13.06 21.58
N THR A 191 -4.28 14.33 21.62
CA THR A 191 -5.14 15.47 21.96
C THR A 191 -5.41 16.33 20.73
N PRO A 192 -6.46 17.17 20.74
CA PRO A 192 -6.68 18.15 19.68
C PRO A 192 -5.39 18.92 19.40
N PHE A 193 -5.05 19.05 18.12
CA PHE A 193 -3.79 19.63 17.68
C PHE A 193 -3.61 21.05 18.25
N ASP A 194 -2.54 21.24 19.02
CA ASP A 194 -2.06 22.54 19.48
C ASP A 194 -0.58 22.65 19.10
N GLU A 195 -0.27 23.58 18.20
CA GLU A 195 1.08 23.82 17.68
C GLU A 195 2.10 24.09 18.79
N LYS A 196 1.68 24.74 19.88
CA LYS A 196 2.57 25.04 21.03
C LYS A 196 2.92 23.78 21.80
N VAL A 197 2.00 22.83 21.92
CA VAL A 197 2.24 21.56 22.60
C VAL A 197 3.09 20.67 21.69
N VAL A 198 2.73 20.56 20.41
CA VAL A 198 3.41 19.69 19.45
C VAL A 198 4.86 20.15 19.21
N SER A 199 5.14 21.46 19.18
CA SER A 199 6.51 21.97 19.03
C SER A 199 7.45 21.67 20.21
N THR A 200 6.91 21.23 21.36
CA THR A 200 7.73 20.74 22.49
C THR A 200 8.10 19.27 22.37
N ILE A 201 7.45 18.52 21.46
CA ILE A 201 7.76 17.11 21.23
C ILE A 201 9.10 17.04 20.47
N PRO A 202 10.05 16.20 20.92
CA PRO A 202 11.33 16.03 20.23
C PRO A 202 11.12 15.61 18.78
N ALA A 203 11.85 16.24 17.86
CA ALA A 203 11.84 15.86 16.45
C ALA A 203 12.43 14.45 16.27
N VAL A 204 11.84 13.67 15.37
CA VAL A 204 12.37 12.37 14.95
C VAL A 204 13.26 12.60 13.74
N PRO A 205 14.58 12.35 13.83
CA PRO A 205 15.47 12.59 12.72
C PRO A 205 15.25 11.55 11.61
N TYR A 206 15.37 11.99 10.35
CA TYR A 206 15.33 11.10 9.19
C TYR A 206 16.46 11.41 8.21
N GLU A 207 17.19 10.36 7.82
CA GLU A 207 18.24 10.44 6.82
C GLU A 207 17.70 10.06 5.44
N PHE A 208 17.69 11.02 4.52
CA PHE A 208 17.40 10.74 3.13
C PHE A 208 18.57 9.99 2.47
N PRO A 209 18.31 9.21 1.41
CA PRO A 209 19.35 8.48 0.67
C PRO A 209 20.52 9.38 0.22
N THR A 210 20.25 10.65 -0.06
CA THR A 210 21.21 11.68 -0.48
C THR A 210 22.18 12.10 0.62
N GLY A 211 21.97 11.66 1.87
CA GLY A 211 22.74 12.07 3.05
C GLY A 211 22.23 13.36 3.68
N TYR A 212 21.08 13.88 3.26
CA TYR A 212 20.41 14.98 3.95
C TYR A 212 19.74 14.46 5.22
N HIS A 213 19.92 15.18 6.33
CA HIS A 213 19.32 14.86 7.63
C HIS A 213 18.51 16.05 8.13
N GLN A 214 17.31 15.78 8.63
CA GLN A 214 16.45 16.72 9.36
C GLN A 214 15.86 16.02 10.58
#